data_AF-D7PDK4-F1
#
_entry.id   AF-D7PDK4-F1
#
_cell.length_a   1.000
_cell.length_b   1.000
_cell.length_c   1.000
_cell.angle_alpha   90.00
_cell.angle_beta   90.00
_cell.angle_gamma   90.00
#
_symmetry.space_group_name_H-M   'P 1'
#
loop_
_entity.id
_entity.type
_entity.pdbx_description
1 polymer ?
#
loop_
_entity_poly.entity_id
_entity_poly.type
_entity_poly.pdbx_seq_one_letter_code
_entity_poly.pdbx_strand_id
1 'polypeptide(L)'
;SSTSSEEVEEHLTLCWRSIISHAAQTSFKDPAQQKLADIVLHLQQRPLLQKAGQTCQVQGMAVWKDLPTFGYSIRDAWNLAAGENSDQNSKDQWINLNAFTALVTASAHSKTNDNPDLSLFCIWSLRQALEEAEASDVAVAATATWFVYAAPTIYDFCHKGKSFEGKLAKPGSTFQDQSWTGFSQDRWQAWKQKKGELQSPVSDSTASQ
;
A
#
# COMPACT_ATOMS: atom_id res chain seq x y z
N SER A 1 17.74 -17.64 -29.09
CA SER A 1 16.80 -18.21 -28.11
C SER A 1 15.58 -17.31 -28.03
N SER A 2 14.38 -17.84 -28.31
CA SER A 2 13.11 -17.12 -28.13
C SER A 2 12.66 -17.30 -26.68
N THR A 3 13.02 -16.36 -25.81
CA THR A 3 12.47 -16.30 -24.45
C THR A 3 10.95 -16.37 -24.52
N SER A 4 10.34 -17.37 -23.88
CA SER A 4 8.88 -17.55 -23.89
C SER A 4 8.21 -16.46 -23.03
N SER A 5 6.92 -16.20 -23.26
CA SER A 5 6.18 -15.23 -22.43
C SER A 5 6.19 -15.61 -20.95
N GLU A 6 6.18 -16.91 -20.64
CA GLU A 6 6.24 -17.45 -19.28
C GLU A 6 7.59 -17.17 -18.62
N GLU A 7 8.69 -17.35 -19.35
CA GLU A 7 10.01 -16.99 -18.84
C GLU A 7 10.11 -15.50 -18.53
N VAL A 8 9.58 -14.62 -19.39
CA VAL A 8 9.57 -13.16 -19.12
C VAL A 8 8.74 -12.83 -17.87
N GLU A 9 7.58 -13.47 -17.71
CA GLU A 9 6.73 -13.31 -16.53
C GLU A 9 7.43 -13.72 -15.24
N GLU A 10 8.11 -14.88 -15.24
CA GLU A 10 8.87 -15.37 -14.08
C GLU A 10 9.98 -14.39 -13.69
N HIS A 11 10.78 -13.92 -14.66
CA HIS A 11 11.84 -12.95 -14.40
C HIS A 11 11.29 -11.62 -13.87
N LEU A 12 10.17 -11.12 -14.44
CA LEU A 12 9.53 -9.90 -13.94
C LEU A 12 9.03 -10.07 -12.50
N THR A 13 8.39 -11.19 -12.20
CA THR A 13 7.90 -11.52 -10.85
C THR A 13 9.06 -11.57 -9.86
N LEU A 14 10.18 -12.20 -10.21
CA LEU A 14 11.39 -12.25 -9.37
C LEU A 14 12.00 -10.86 -9.15
N CYS A 15 12.01 -10.00 -10.18
CA CYS A 15 12.44 -8.61 -10.06
C CYS A 15 11.56 -7.82 -9.09
N TRP A 16 10.24 -7.93 -9.19
CA TRP A 16 9.32 -7.24 -8.28
C TRP A 16 9.47 -7.72 -6.85
N ARG A 17 9.51 -9.04 -6.63
CA ARG A 17 9.74 -9.62 -5.30
C ARG A 17 11.06 -9.14 -4.70
N SER A 18 12.11 -9.02 -5.51
CA SER A 18 13.39 -8.46 -5.05
C SER A 18 13.26 -7.02 -4.60
N ILE A 19 12.64 -6.14 -5.39
CA ILE A 19 12.44 -4.73 -5.01
C ILE A 19 11.59 -4.62 -3.74
N ILE A 20 10.49 -5.36 -3.67
CA ILE A 20 9.55 -5.36 -2.53
C ILE A 20 10.23 -5.87 -1.26
N SER A 21 11.03 -6.95 -1.36
CA SER A 21 11.79 -7.48 -0.24
C SER A 21 12.83 -6.47 0.27
N HIS A 22 13.53 -5.79 -0.63
CA HIS A 22 14.48 -4.75 -0.23
C HIS A 22 13.78 -3.54 0.40
N ALA A 23 12.60 -3.16 -0.10
CA ALA A 23 11.80 -2.10 0.49
C ALA A 23 11.30 -2.47 1.90
N ALA A 24 10.92 -3.72 2.14
CA ALA A 24 10.57 -4.21 3.47
C ALA A 24 11.78 -4.21 4.42
N GLN A 25 12.99 -4.50 3.93
CA GLN A 25 14.21 -4.47 4.72
C GLN A 25 14.78 -3.05 4.93
N THR A 26 14.34 -2.08 4.13
CA THR A 26 14.78 -0.69 4.22
C THR A 26 13.89 0.05 5.21
N SER A 27 14.49 0.62 6.25
CA SER A 27 13.76 1.42 7.25
C SER A 27 12.94 2.50 6.55
N PHE A 28 11.68 2.68 6.95
CA PHE A 28 10.82 3.74 6.40
C PHE A 28 11.42 5.14 6.61
N LYS A 29 12.28 5.32 7.62
CA LYS A 29 12.97 6.59 7.88
C LYS A 29 14.15 6.83 6.93
N ASP A 30 14.62 5.80 6.23
CA ASP A 30 15.74 5.91 5.31
C ASP A 30 15.28 6.54 3.98
N PRO A 31 15.96 7.59 3.48
CA PRO A 31 15.69 8.16 2.16
C PRO A 31 15.74 7.16 1.00
N ALA A 32 16.42 6.02 1.15
CA ALA A 32 16.42 4.93 0.18
C ALA A 32 15.02 4.38 -0.12
N GLN A 33 14.07 4.49 0.82
CA GLN A 33 12.70 4.02 0.61
C GLN A 33 11.99 4.78 -0.53
N GLN A 34 12.19 6.10 -0.59
CA GLN A 34 11.69 6.92 -1.69
C GLN A 34 12.36 6.53 -3.02
N LYS A 35 13.67 6.25 -3.01
CA LYS A 35 14.39 5.85 -4.22
C LYS A 35 13.88 4.53 -4.79
N LEU A 36 13.53 3.57 -3.93
CA LEU A 36 12.91 2.31 -4.35
C LEU A 36 11.55 2.55 -5.01
N ALA A 37 10.71 3.43 -4.44
CA ALA A 37 9.44 3.80 -5.04
C ALA A 37 9.62 4.53 -6.38
N ASP A 38 10.59 5.43 -6.47
CA ASP A 38 10.93 6.15 -7.70
C ASP A 38 11.43 5.21 -8.79
N ILE A 39 12.17 4.14 -8.47
CA ILE A 39 12.58 3.12 -9.47
C ILE A 39 11.35 2.53 -10.16
N VAL A 40 10.30 2.17 -9.41
CA VAL A 40 9.07 1.60 -9.98
C VAL A 40 8.44 2.57 -10.98
N LEU A 41 8.32 3.84 -10.64
CA LEU A 41 7.69 4.84 -11.52
C LEU A 41 8.57 5.26 -12.68
N HIS A 42 9.89 5.33 -12.49
CA HIS A 42 10.82 5.61 -13.58
C HIS A 42 10.81 4.50 -14.63
N LEU A 43 10.51 3.25 -14.26
CA LEU A 43 10.31 2.19 -15.24
C LEU A 43 9.13 2.51 -16.18
N GLN A 44 8.02 3.05 -15.68
CA GLN A 44 6.87 3.43 -16.51
C GLN A 44 7.16 4.56 -17.51
N GLN A 45 8.22 5.34 -17.28
CA GLN A 45 8.66 6.41 -18.17
C GLN A 45 9.61 5.91 -19.27
N ARG A 46 10.04 4.65 -19.22
CA ARG A 46 10.92 4.07 -20.23
C ARG A 46 10.15 3.92 -21.55
N PRO A 47 10.85 3.99 -22.71
CA PRO A 47 10.26 3.60 -23.97
C PRO A 47 9.68 2.18 -23.89
N LEU A 48 8.62 1.93 -24.66
CA LEU A 48 8.03 0.60 -24.74
C LEU A 48 9.10 -0.42 -25.09
N LEU A 49 9.19 -1.48 -24.27
CA LEU A 49 10.10 -2.57 -24.55
C LEU A 49 9.61 -3.28 -25.82
N GLN A 50 10.42 -3.29 -26.87
CA GLN A 50 10.08 -3.87 -28.16
C GLN A 50 11.07 -4.93 -28.59
N LYS A 51 10.58 -5.99 -29.24
CA LYS A 51 11.37 -7.02 -29.91
C LYS A 51 10.80 -7.25 -31.31
N ALA A 52 11.62 -7.06 -32.34
CA ALA A 52 11.20 -7.19 -33.74
C ALA A 52 9.93 -6.38 -34.11
N GLY A 53 9.80 -5.16 -33.57
CA GLY A 53 8.66 -4.27 -33.84
C GLY A 53 7.39 -4.58 -33.03
N GLN A 54 7.39 -5.62 -32.21
CA GLN A 54 6.29 -5.95 -31.31
C GLN A 54 6.60 -5.49 -29.87
N THR A 55 5.61 -4.88 -29.20
CA THR A 55 5.71 -4.54 -27.78
C THR A 55 5.74 -5.82 -26.96
N CYS A 56 6.74 -5.94 -26.09
CA CYS A 56 6.81 -7.02 -25.11
C CYS A 56 5.66 -6.86 -24.11
N GLN A 57 4.85 -7.91 -24.01
CA GLN A 57 3.71 -7.97 -23.11
C GLN A 57 3.76 -9.22 -22.24
N VAL A 58 3.21 -9.11 -21.04
CA VAL A 58 2.90 -10.23 -20.15
C VAL A 58 1.45 -10.10 -19.76
N GLN A 59 0.66 -11.16 -19.95
CA GLN A 59 -0.80 -11.16 -19.68
C GLN A 59 -1.55 -10.00 -20.39
N GLY A 60 -1.12 -9.62 -21.60
CA GLY A 60 -1.71 -8.52 -22.37
C GLY A 60 -1.29 -7.11 -21.90
N MET A 61 -0.46 -7.01 -20.87
CA MET A 61 0.03 -5.74 -20.31
C MET A 61 1.43 -5.43 -20.84
N ALA A 62 1.65 -4.20 -21.31
CA ALA A 62 2.95 -3.76 -21.80
C ALA A 62 3.97 -3.70 -20.66
N VAL A 63 5.10 -4.37 -20.87
CA VAL A 63 6.20 -4.40 -19.90
C VAL A 63 6.68 -2.97 -19.66
N TRP A 64 6.98 -2.65 -18.39
CA TRP A 64 7.29 -1.33 -17.84
C TRP A 64 6.15 -0.33 -17.79
N LYS A 65 5.35 -0.18 -18.84
CA LYS A 65 4.24 0.79 -18.83
C LYS A 65 3.13 0.40 -17.86
N ASP A 66 2.71 -0.85 -17.93
CA ASP A 66 1.56 -1.37 -17.18
C ASP A 66 1.99 -2.16 -15.93
N LEU A 67 3.29 -2.39 -15.75
CA LEU A 67 3.87 -3.11 -14.61
C LEU A 67 3.20 -4.47 -14.32
N PRO A 68 3.14 -5.39 -15.31
CA PRO A 68 2.56 -6.72 -15.09
C PRO A 68 3.19 -7.40 -13.89
N THR A 69 2.38 -8.15 -13.13
CA THR A 69 2.72 -8.89 -11.91
C THR A 69 3.14 -8.06 -10.69
N PHE A 70 3.33 -6.74 -10.80
CA PHE A 70 3.76 -5.90 -9.68
C PHE A 70 2.71 -5.86 -8.56
N GLY A 71 1.44 -5.59 -8.88
CA GLY A 71 0.35 -5.59 -7.90
C GLY A 71 0.14 -6.95 -7.22
N TYR A 72 0.29 -8.06 -7.98
CA TYR A 72 0.25 -9.41 -7.43
C TYR A 72 1.42 -9.66 -6.47
N SER A 73 2.62 -9.18 -6.80
CA SER A 73 3.80 -9.32 -5.94
C SER A 73 3.67 -8.53 -4.64
N ILE A 74 3.05 -7.34 -4.67
CA ILE A 74 2.68 -6.59 -3.46
C ILE A 74 1.65 -7.40 -2.65
N ARG A 75 0.63 -7.95 -3.30
CA ARG A 75 -0.41 -8.77 -2.65
C ARG A 75 0.17 -10.00 -1.95
N ASP A 76 1.14 -10.68 -2.58
CA ASP A 76 1.88 -11.80 -2.01
C ASP A 76 2.61 -11.38 -0.72
N ALA A 77 3.35 -10.28 -0.76
CA ALA A 77 4.00 -9.72 0.43
C ALA A 77 2.99 -9.32 1.50
N TRP A 78 1.82 -8.80 1.11
CA TRP A 78 0.73 -8.45 2.01
C TRP A 78 0.11 -9.65 2.73
N ASN A 79 0.15 -10.85 2.12
CA ASN A 79 -0.32 -12.08 2.77
C ASN A 79 0.60 -12.55 3.91
N LEU A 80 1.81 -11.98 4.01
CA LEU A 80 2.78 -12.26 5.07
C LEU A 80 2.76 -11.18 6.16
N ALA A 81 1.66 -10.44 6.29
CA ALA A 81 1.52 -9.36 7.27
C ALA A 81 1.86 -9.81 8.70
N ALA A 82 2.63 -9.00 9.40
CA ALA A 82 3.00 -9.27 10.79
C ALA A 82 1.83 -9.01 11.74
N GLY A 83 1.64 -9.90 12.71
CA GLY A 83 0.70 -9.74 13.81
C GLY A 83 1.39 -9.27 15.09
N GLU A 84 0.61 -9.11 16.16
CA GLU A 84 1.15 -8.67 17.45
C GLU A 84 2.18 -9.66 18.04
N ASN A 85 2.02 -10.95 17.77
CA ASN A 85 2.91 -12.00 18.25
C ASN A 85 4.10 -12.29 17.32
N SER A 86 4.24 -11.55 16.21
CA SER A 86 5.39 -11.69 15.30
C SER A 86 6.68 -11.17 15.95
N ASP A 87 7.83 -11.67 15.50
CA ASP A 87 9.13 -11.14 15.92
C ASP A 87 9.32 -9.68 15.44
N GLN A 88 10.22 -8.95 16.09
CA GLN A 88 10.44 -7.53 15.80
C GLN A 88 10.85 -7.27 14.35
N ASN A 89 11.68 -8.15 13.76
CA ASN A 89 12.10 -7.97 12.37
C ASN A 89 10.93 -8.13 11.40
N SER A 90 10.03 -9.08 11.63
CA SER A 90 8.78 -9.20 10.85
C SER A 90 7.87 -7.97 11.00
N LYS A 91 7.74 -7.43 12.22
CA LYS A 91 6.97 -6.19 12.48
C LYS A 91 7.56 -4.99 11.72
N ASP A 92 8.88 -4.83 11.77
CA ASP A 92 9.60 -3.75 11.09
C ASP A 92 9.43 -3.87 9.55
N GLN A 93 9.57 -5.08 9.01
CA GLN A 93 9.37 -5.35 7.59
C GLN A 93 7.95 -4.98 7.11
N TRP A 94 6.95 -5.27 7.94
CA TRP A 94 5.56 -4.91 7.64
C TRP A 94 5.33 -3.40 7.61
N ILE A 95 5.88 -2.67 8.58
CA ILE A 95 5.80 -1.20 8.63
C ILE A 95 6.50 -0.60 7.41
N ASN A 96 7.69 -1.10 7.06
CA ASN A 96 8.45 -0.64 5.91
C ASN A 96 7.74 -0.92 4.58
N LEU A 97 7.11 -2.09 4.42
CA LEU A 97 6.30 -2.43 3.25
C LEU A 97 5.12 -1.46 3.07
N ASN A 98 4.44 -1.11 4.16
CA ASN A 98 3.37 -0.11 4.14
C ASN A 98 3.90 1.27 3.72
N ALA A 99 5.04 1.69 4.26
CA ALA A 99 5.67 2.95 3.87
C ALA A 99 6.04 3.00 2.38
N PHE A 100 6.66 1.94 1.86
CA PHE A 100 6.97 1.81 0.44
C PHE A 100 5.72 1.89 -0.44
N THR A 101 4.66 1.17 -0.06
CA THR A 101 3.40 1.14 -0.81
C THR A 101 2.69 2.49 -0.77
N ALA A 102 2.75 3.20 0.36
CA ALA A 102 2.26 4.57 0.49
C ALA A 102 3.01 5.54 -0.41
N LEU A 103 4.35 5.44 -0.46
CA LEU A 103 5.20 6.24 -1.34
C LEU A 103 4.91 6.00 -2.82
N VAL A 104 4.77 4.74 -3.23
CA VAL A 104 4.38 4.39 -4.61
C VAL A 104 3.00 4.96 -4.93
N THR A 105 2.02 4.81 -4.03
CA THR A 105 0.65 5.33 -4.22
C THR A 105 0.64 6.85 -4.39
N ALA A 106 1.30 7.58 -3.49
CA ALA A 106 1.36 9.04 -3.53
C ALA A 106 2.10 9.56 -4.77
N SER A 107 3.20 8.88 -5.13
CA SER A 107 3.98 9.24 -6.30
C SER A 107 3.25 8.90 -7.60
N ALA A 108 2.52 7.78 -7.66
CA ALA A 108 1.71 7.40 -8.82
C ALA A 108 0.53 8.35 -9.03
N HIS A 109 -0.12 8.76 -7.94
CA HIS A 109 -1.19 9.75 -7.99
C HIS A 109 -0.73 11.08 -8.63
N SER A 110 0.46 11.54 -8.26
CA SER A 110 1.01 12.81 -8.76
C SER A 110 1.68 12.72 -10.14
N LYS A 111 2.27 11.57 -10.50
CA LYS A 111 3.14 11.46 -11.69
C LYS A 111 2.54 10.62 -12.82
N THR A 112 1.65 9.66 -12.52
CA THR A 112 1.23 8.63 -13.47
C THR A 112 -0.28 8.34 -13.43
N ASN A 113 -1.08 9.29 -12.94
CA ASN A 113 -2.54 9.21 -12.90
C ASN A 113 -3.04 7.91 -12.26
N ASP A 114 -2.59 7.67 -11.01
CA ASP A 114 -2.92 6.49 -10.19
C ASP A 114 -2.45 5.14 -10.76
N ASN A 115 -1.51 5.10 -11.72
CA ASN A 115 -0.96 3.83 -12.23
C ASN A 115 0.49 3.62 -11.74
N PRO A 116 0.81 2.60 -10.91
CA PRO A 116 -0.08 1.53 -10.45
C PRO A 116 -1.01 1.97 -9.32
N ASP A 117 -2.23 1.43 -9.30
CA ASP A 117 -3.21 1.73 -8.26
C ASP A 117 -3.05 0.78 -7.08
N LEU A 118 -2.32 1.24 -6.06
CA LEU A 118 -2.14 0.50 -4.80
C LEU A 118 -3.01 1.06 -3.67
N SER A 119 -3.98 1.93 -3.98
CA SER A 119 -4.80 2.61 -2.95
C SER A 119 -5.72 1.66 -2.18
N LEU A 120 -6.04 0.47 -2.71
CA LEU A 120 -6.78 -0.55 -1.96
C LEU A 120 -6.00 -1.08 -0.75
N PHE A 121 -4.66 -1.15 -0.83
CA PHE A 121 -3.81 -1.54 0.29
C PHE A 121 -3.87 -0.53 1.43
N CYS A 122 -4.02 0.77 1.11
CA CYS A 122 -4.29 1.82 2.08
C CYS A 122 -5.59 1.54 2.85
N ILE A 123 -6.68 1.26 2.14
CA ILE A 123 -7.98 0.92 2.76
C ILE A 123 -7.83 -0.26 3.73
N TRP A 124 -7.10 -1.30 3.33
CA TRP A 124 -6.92 -2.47 4.17
C TRP A 124 -6.13 -2.17 5.43
N SER A 125 -5.06 -1.39 5.36
CA SER A 125 -4.27 -1.00 6.54
C SER A 125 -5.04 -0.08 7.47
N LEU A 126 -5.65 0.98 6.93
CA LEU A 126 -6.44 1.92 7.72
C LEU A 126 -7.63 1.24 8.37
N ARG A 127 -8.30 0.30 7.67
CA ARG A 127 -9.36 -0.51 8.27
C ARG A 127 -8.85 -1.31 9.47
N GLN A 128 -7.74 -2.03 9.32
CA GLN A 128 -7.17 -2.84 10.40
C GLN A 128 -6.82 -2.02 11.65
N ALA A 129 -6.35 -0.78 11.50
CA ALA A 129 -5.92 0.03 12.62
C ALA A 129 -6.99 0.98 13.18
N LEU A 130 -7.95 1.42 12.36
CA LEU A 130 -8.86 2.52 12.70
C LEU A 130 -10.34 2.13 12.64
N GLU A 131 -10.69 0.97 12.08
CA GLU A 131 -12.09 0.55 11.92
C GLU A 131 -12.41 -0.78 12.59
N GLU A 132 -11.41 -1.55 13.01
CA GLU A 132 -11.63 -2.72 13.85
C GLU A 132 -11.79 -2.32 15.33
N ALA A 133 -12.47 -3.15 16.11
CA ALA A 133 -12.67 -2.91 17.55
C ALA A 133 -11.34 -2.91 18.31
N GLU A 134 -10.42 -3.79 17.93
CA GLU A 134 -9.09 -3.93 18.49
C GLU A 134 -8.05 -3.76 17.39
N ALA A 135 -7.02 -2.97 17.65
CA ALA A 135 -5.91 -2.74 16.73
C ALA A 135 -4.58 -3.07 17.43
N SER A 136 -3.73 -3.84 16.74
CA SER A 136 -2.38 -4.13 17.23
C SER A 136 -1.46 -2.92 17.04
N ASP A 137 -0.42 -2.81 17.86
CA ASP A 137 0.55 -1.71 17.76
C ASP A 137 1.24 -1.72 16.39
N VAL A 138 1.48 -2.91 15.84
CA VAL A 138 2.04 -3.10 14.50
C VAL A 138 1.10 -2.60 13.39
N ALA A 139 -0.22 -2.76 13.53
CA ALA A 139 -1.19 -2.24 12.56
C ALA A 139 -1.28 -0.70 12.64
N VAL A 140 -1.25 -0.15 13.85
CA VAL A 140 -1.20 1.31 14.10
C VAL A 140 0.07 1.91 13.50
N ALA A 141 1.24 1.31 13.75
CA ALA A 141 2.51 1.76 13.21
C ALA A 141 2.55 1.70 11.67
N ALA A 142 2.07 0.60 11.07
CA ALA A 142 1.95 0.47 9.62
C ALA A 142 1.02 1.54 9.03
N THR A 143 -0.13 1.78 9.65
CA THR A 143 -1.09 2.82 9.25
C THR A 143 -0.52 4.23 9.38
N ALA A 144 0.31 4.49 10.39
CA ALA A 144 0.96 5.79 10.54
C ALA A 144 1.81 6.15 9.30
N THR A 145 2.47 5.17 8.67
CA THR A 145 3.27 5.42 7.46
C THR A 145 2.43 5.92 6.28
N TRP A 146 1.19 5.44 6.13
CA TRP A 146 0.25 5.94 5.12
C TRP A 146 -0.08 7.43 5.32
N PHE A 147 -0.27 7.86 6.56
CA PHE A 147 -0.47 9.28 6.85
C PHE A 147 0.81 10.11 6.67
N VAL A 148 1.98 9.54 6.96
CA VAL A 148 3.26 10.24 6.76
C VAL A 148 3.52 10.51 5.28
N TYR A 149 3.32 9.51 4.42
CA TYR A 149 3.73 9.60 3.01
C TYR A 149 2.60 9.91 2.02
N ALA A 150 1.35 9.61 2.37
CA ALA A 150 0.22 9.68 1.44
C ALA A 150 -1.01 10.43 1.97
N ALA A 151 -0.93 11.15 3.10
CA ALA A 151 -2.09 11.87 3.63
C ALA A 151 -2.79 12.82 2.63
N PRO A 152 -2.08 13.66 1.84
CA PRO A 152 -2.72 14.51 0.83
C PRO A 152 -3.44 13.68 -0.25
N THR A 153 -2.81 12.59 -0.71
CA THR A 153 -3.39 11.68 -1.69
C THR A 153 -4.64 10.97 -1.16
N ILE A 154 -4.60 10.49 0.09
CA ILE A 154 -5.75 9.84 0.75
C ILE A 154 -6.90 10.83 0.89
N TYR A 155 -6.60 12.07 1.30
CA TYR A 155 -7.60 13.13 1.39
C TYR A 155 -8.26 13.40 0.04
N ASP A 156 -7.47 13.51 -1.04
CA ASP A 156 -7.99 13.71 -2.39
C ASP A 156 -8.85 12.53 -2.87
N PHE A 157 -8.44 11.29 -2.63
CA PHE A 157 -9.28 10.10 -2.91
C PHE A 157 -10.60 10.14 -2.16
N CYS A 158 -10.59 10.53 -0.88
CA CYS A 158 -11.81 10.69 -0.08
C CYS A 158 -12.70 11.81 -0.58
N HIS A 159 -12.11 12.93 -1.01
CA HIS A 159 -12.84 14.06 -1.56
C HIS A 159 -13.50 13.71 -2.91
N LYS A 160 -12.78 12.98 -3.78
CA LYS A 160 -13.25 12.51 -5.08
C LYS A 160 -14.18 11.29 -4.99
N GLY A 161 -14.31 10.66 -3.83
CA GLY A 161 -15.17 9.49 -3.64
C GLY A 161 -14.68 8.25 -4.36
N LYS A 162 -13.37 8.02 -4.43
CA LYS A 162 -12.79 6.84 -5.11
C LYS A 162 -13.32 5.55 -4.48
N SER A 163 -13.98 4.71 -5.28
CA SER A 163 -14.64 3.48 -4.83
C SER A 163 -14.09 2.24 -5.54
N PHE A 164 -14.35 1.08 -4.94
CA PHE A 164 -13.97 -0.23 -5.44
C PHE A 164 -15.19 -1.13 -5.55
N GLU A 165 -15.17 -2.05 -6.51
CA GLU A 165 -16.26 -2.99 -6.71
C GLU A 165 -16.34 -4.05 -5.60
N GLY A 166 -17.56 -4.53 -5.37
CA GLY A 166 -17.84 -5.62 -4.44
C GLY A 166 -17.51 -5.28 -2.98
N LYS A 167 -16.89 -6.23 -2.28
CA LYS A 167 -16.61 -6.14 -0.83
C LYS A 167 -15.15 -5.81 -0.50
N LEU A 168 -14.36 -5.41 -1.50
CA LEU A 168 -12.92 -5.21 -1.36
C LEU A 168 -12.58 -4.11 -0.34
N ALA A 169 -13.35 -3.03 -0.36
CA ALA A 169 -13.16 -1.85 0.47
C ALA A 169 -14.28 -1.63 1.49
N LYS A 170 -14.96 -2.71 1.90
CA LYS A 170 -15.98 -2.66 2.97
C LYS A 170 -15.41 -2.08 4.28
N PRO A 171 -16.25 -1.50 5.16
CA PRO A 171 -15.83 -1.03 6.48
C PRO A 171 -15.35 -2.18 7.40
N GLY A 172 -14.60 -1.81 8.44
CA GLY A 172 -14.25 -2.68 9.57
C GLY A 172 -15.40 -2.85 10.57
N SER A 173 -15.19 -3.68 11.58
CA SER A 173 -16.24 -4.12 12.53
C SER A 173 -16.93 -2.97 13.29
N THR A 174 -16.19 -1.91 13.68
CA THR A 174 -16.74 -0.75 14.39
C THR A 174 -17.68 0.10 13.52
N PHE A 175 -17.59 -0.05 12.19
CA PHE A 175 -18.35 0.71 11.21
C PHE A 175 -19.19 -0.19 10.29
N GLN A 176 -19.58 -1.38 10.74
CA GLN A 176 -20.28 -2.39 9.93
C GLN A 176 -21.58 -1.89 9.27
N ASP A 177 -22.26 -0.91 9.89
CA ASP A 177 -23.50 -0.33 9.37
C ASP A 177 -23.27 0.74 8.29
N GLN A 178 -22.02 1.11 8.04
CA GLN A 178 -21.67 2.09 7.01
C GLN A 178 -21.67 1.44 5.63
N SER A 179 -22.21 2.15 4.63
CA SER A 179 -22.26 1.67 3.23
C SER A 179 -20.98 2.01 2.45
N TRP A 180 -19.82 2.07 3.10
CA TRP A 180 -18.57 2.49 2.46
C TRP A 180 -18.05 1.42 1.50
N THR A 181 -17.75 1.84 0.27
CA THR A 181 -17.18 1.01 -0.82
C THR A 181 -15.78 1.47 -1.22
N GLY A 182 -15.15 2.34 -0.44
CA GLY A 182 -13.86 2.94 -0.77
C GLY A 182 -13.54 4.14 0.11
N PHE A 183 -12.92 5.14 -0.52
CA PHE A 183 -12.60 6.44 0.07
C PHE A 183 -13.83 7.36 0.02
N SER A 184 -14.19 7.94 1.16
CA SER A 184 -15.28 8.90 1.26
C SER A 184 -14.95 9.97 2.30
N GLN A 185 -15.64 11.11 2.22
CA GLN A 185 -15.45 12.20 3.20
C GLN A 185 -15.80 11.74 4.62
N ASP A 186 -16.88 10.97 4.79
CA ASP A 186 -17.29 10.45 6.10
C ASP A 186 -16.26 9.49 6.68
N ARG A 187 -15.74 8.58 5.85
CA ARG A 187 -14.69 7.63 6.25
C ARG A 187 -13.39 8.35 6.64
N TRP A 188 -13.04 9.42 5.93
CA TRP A 188 -11.92 10.29 6.30
C TRP A 188 -12.11 10.94 7.67
N GLN A 189 -13.30 11.44 7.99
CA GLN A 189 -13.56 12.01 9.33
C GLN A 189 -13.42 10.95 10.42
N ALA A 190 -13.97 9.75 10.20
CA ALA A 190 -13.86 8.63 11.13
C ALA A 190 -12.39 8.26 11.40
N TRP A 191 -11.57 8.14 10.35
CA TRP A 191 -10.13 7.87 10.50
C TRP A 191 -9.38 8.96 11.26
N LYS A 192 -9.68 10.24 10.98
CA LYS A 192 -9.06 11.36 11.72
C LYS A 192 -9.40 11.33 13.21
N GLN A 193 -10.67 11.06 13.53
CA GLN A 193 -11.12 10.95 14.92
C GLN A 193 -10.37 9.82 15.64
N LYS A 194 -10.39 8.61 15.06
CA LYS A 194 -9.72 7.43 15.61
C LYS A 194 -8.22 7.62 15.79
N LYS A 195 -7.56 8.24 14.80
CA LYS A 195 -6.14 8.62 14.92
C LYS A 195 -5.89 9.59 16.07
N GLY A 196 -6.79 10.55 16.30
CA GLY A 196 -6.70 11.47 17.44
C GLY A 196 -6.79 10.74 18.78
N GLU A 197 -7.72 9.80 18.90
CA GLU A 197 -7.89 8.94 20.08
C GLU A 197 -6.62 8.12 20.36
N LEU A 198 -5.97 7.59 19.33
CA LEU A 198 -4.71 6.83 19.44
C LEU A 198 -3.48 7.69 19.80
N GLN A 199 -3.53 9.01 19.56
CA GLN A 199 -2.43 9.95 19.85
C GLN A 199 -2.58 10.65 21.20
N SER A 200 -3.77 10.64 21.79
CA SER A 200 -3.98 11.16 23.13
C SER A 200 -3.25 10.26 24.14
N PRO A 201 -2.35 10.80 24.99
CA PRO A 201 -1.90 10.05 26.15
C PRO A 201 -3.16 9.71 26.97
N VAL A 202 -3.32 8.43 27.30
CA VAL A 202 -4.28 8.02 28.33
C VAL A 202 -3.87 8.73 29.61
N SER A 203 -4.55 9.82 29.93
CA SER A 203 -4.40 10.53 31.19
C SER A 203 -5.66 10.33 32.03
N ASP A 204 -5.40 9.82 33.24
CA ASP A 204 -6.21 9.85 34.46
C ASP A 204 -7.45 8.97 34.58
N SER A 205 -7.26 7.73 35.06
CA SER A 205 -8.10 7.15 36.11
C SER A 205 -7.52 5.85 36.71
N THR A 206 -6.41 5.96 37.44
CA THR A 206 -6.09 5.03 38.56
C THR A 206 -5.19 5.74 39.58
N ALA A 207 -5.76 6.72 40.27
CA ALA A 207 -5.23 7.21 41.53
C ALA A 207 -6.39 7.81 42.35
N SER A 208 -7.32 6.94 42.79
CA SER A 208 -8.18 7.16 43.96
C SER A 208 -9.00 5.90 44.22
N GLN A 209 -8.44 4.98 45.01
CA GLN A 209 -9.07 4.37 46.19
C GLN A 209 -8.02 3.55 46.95
#